data_AF-A0A5P9EV37-F1
#
_entry.id   AF-A0A5P9EV37-F1
#
_cell.length_a   1.000
_cell.length_b   1.000
_cell.length_c   1.000
_cell.angle_alpha   90.00
_cell.angle_beta   90.00
_cell.angle_gamma   90.00
#
_symmetry.space_group_name_H-M   'P 1'
#
loop_
_entity.id
_entity.type
_entity.pdbx_description
1 polymer ?
#
loop_
_entity_poly.entity_id
_entity_poly.type
_entity_poly.pdbx_seq_one_letter_code
_entity_poly.pdbx_strand_id
1 'polypeptide(L)'
;MRRRINVNIERTIEELNGIPCLGLEEEPPAKKQIYCTRPFGEKLTDLALILQAATLYASRAAEKLRAQKSLVKSIHLFLHTSPHEPNYYSRSAVVQTPYPTDDTRVIVRLVREVIAHLCRPGCRFMKAGVGLIEIIPRALGQGDLFTPGQSLRAGQTMQAMDRINKKFGRGTLFLGAEGIQKKWKMRQAFTSPAYTTRWGGGFTEGGDLIN
;
A
#
# COMPACT_ATOMS: atom_id res chain seq x y z
N MET A 1 15.81 -32.54 -17.48
CA MET A 1 15.59 -31.08 -17.50
C MET A 1 15.33 -30.46 -16.11
N ARG A 2 14.47 -31.05 -15.26
CA ARG A 2 14.12 -30.57 -13.90
C ARG A 2 15.26 -30.20 -12.92
N ARG A 3 16.49 -30.65 -13.16
CA ARG A 3 17.66 -30.32 -12.30
C ARG A 3 18.39 -29.02 -12.69
N ARG A 4 18.06 -28.39 -13.83
CA ARG A 4 18.84 -27.24 -14.36
C ARG A 4 18.03 -25.96 -14.56
N ILE A 5 16.71 -25.99 -14.41
CA ILE A 5 15.83 -24.88 -14.78
C ILE A 5 14.73 -24.73 -13.73
N ASN A 6 14.29 -23.50 -13.44
CA ASN A 6 13.22 -23.28 -12.47
C ASN A 6 11.86 -23.78 -13.02
N VAL A 7 10.94 -24.07 -12.10
CA VAL A 7 9.60 -24.60 -12.40
C VAL A 7 8.77 -23.67 -13.30
N ASN A 8 9.02 -22.36 -13.28
CA ASN A 8 8.31 -21.42 -14.14
C ASN A 8 8.73 -21.56 -15.60
N ILE A 9 10.02 -21.77 -15.89
CA ILE A 9 10.49 -21.97 -17.27
C ILE A 9 9.97 -23.30 -17.83
N GLU A 10 9.93 -24.36 -17.02
CA GLU A 10 9.31 -25.64 -17.40
C GLU A 10 7.84 -25.44 -17.77
N ARG A 11 7.06 -24.73 -16.94
CA ARG A 11 5.65 -24.40 -17.21
C ARG A 11 5.46 -23.53 -18.45
N THR A 12 6.36 -22.57 -18.71
CA THR A 12 6.32 -21.76 -19.93
C THR A 12 6.59 -22.61 -21.17
N ILE A 13 7.52 -23.57 -21.10
CA ILE A 13 7.79 -24.51 -22.21
C ILE A 13 6.57 -25.41 -22.44
N GLU A 14 5.94 -25.92 -21.38
CA GLU A 14 4.73 -26.73 -21.47
C GLU A 14 3.56 -25.94 -22.08
N GLU A 15 3.34 -24.68 -21.68
CA GLU A 15 2.32 -23.80 -22.28
C GLU A 15 2.58 -23.52 -23.76
N LEU A 16 3.83 -23.23 -24.13
CA LEU A 16 4.19 -23.03 -25.55
C LEU A 16 3.99 -24.30 -26.38
N ASN A 17 4.05 -25.48 -25.76
CA ASN A 17 3.73 -26.76 -26.37
C ASN A 17 2.23 -27.12 -26.30
N GLY A 18 1.37 -26.16 -25.91
CA GLY A 18 -0.08 -26.34 -25.87
C GLY A 18 -0.60 -27.08 -24.64
N ILE A 19 0.22 -27.30 -23.62
CA ILE A 19 -0.20 -27.87 -22.34
C ILE A 19 -0.56 -26.70 -21.41
N PRO A 20 -1.84 -26.47 -21.07
CA PRO A 20 -2.23 -25.38 -20.20
C PRO A 20 -1.73 -25.63 -18.77
N CYS A 21 -0.73 -24.87 -18.32
CA CYS A 21 -0.14 -25.02 -16.99
C CYS A 21 -0.66 -23.99 -15.98
N LEU A 22 -1.20 -22.87 -16.43
CA LEU A 22 -1.89 -21.87 -15.61
C LEU A 22 -3.38 -21.86 -15.97
N GLY A 23 -4.21 -22.37 -15.05
CA GLY A 23 -5.65 -22.24 -15.17
C GLY A 23 -6.08 -20.78 -15.03
N LEU A 24 -7.15 -20.40 -15.74
CA LEU A 24 -7.84 -19.13 -15.48
C LEU A 24 -8.47 -19.20 -14.09
N GLU A 25 -7.93 -18.44 -13.14
CA GLU A 25 -8.52 -18.29 -11.81
C GLU A 25 -9.76 -17.37 -11.92
N GLU A 26 -10.95 -17.93 -11.73
CA GLU A 26 -12.23 -17.19 -11.79
C GLU A 26 -12.38 -16.18 -10.63
N GLU A 27 -11.78 -16.47 -9.47
CA GLU A 27 -11.72 -15.55 -8.34
C GLU A 27 -10.33 -15.58 -7.68
N PRO A 28 -9.57 -14.46 -7.69
CA PRO A 28 -8.26 -14.43 -7.10
C PRO A 28 -8.34 -14.59 -5.57
N PRO A 29 -7.48 -15.42 -4.97
CA PRO A 29 -7.53 -15.67 -3.53
C PRO A 29 -7.28 -14.39 -2.73
N ALA A 30 -7.85 -14.34 -1.51
CA ALA A 30 -7.64 -13.24 -0.58
C ALA A 30 -6.15 -12.94 -0.40
N LYS A 31 -5.77 -11.65 -0.44
CA LYS A 31 -4.36 -11.26 -0.38
C LYS A 31 -3.76 -11.68 0.94
N LYS A 32 -2.65 -12.43 0.87
CA LYS A 32 -1.86 -12.82 2.04
C LYS A 32 -1.12 -11.62 2.67
N GLN A 33 -0.86 -10.59 1.88
CA GLN A 33 -0.16 -9.37 2.29
C GLN A 33 -0.69 -8.16 1.50
N ILE A 34 -0.75 -6.99 2.13
CA ILE A 34 -1.20 -5.75 1.49
C ILE A 34 -0.10 -4.70 1.60
N TYR A 35 0.53 -4.36 0.49
CA TYR A 35 1.53 -3.31 0.42
C TYR A 35 0.99 -2.02 -0.20
N CYS A 36 1.33 -0.91 0.44
CA CYS A 36 1.20 0.44 -0.09
C CYS A 36 2.58 1.09 -0.06
N THR A 37 3.18 1.21 -1.24
CA THR A 37 4.54 1.71 -1.41
C THR A 37 4.55 2.68 -2.59
N ARG A 38 5.28 3.78 -2.44
CA ARG A 38 5.47 4.78 -3.50
C ARG A 38 6.84 5.43 -3.33
N PRO A 39 7.56 5.71 -4.42
CA PRO A 39 8.67 6.65 -4.36
C PRO A 39 8.12 8.05 -4.06
N PHE A 40 8.93 8.88 -3.41
CA PHE A 40 8.63 10.28 -3.21
C PHE A 40 8.83 11.05 -4.53
N GLY A 41 8.08 12.14 -4.72
CA GLY A 41 8.23 12.99 -5.91
C GLY A 41 9.62 13.63 -6.01
N GLU A 42 10.21 13.90 -4.85
CA GLU A 42 11.58 14.37 -4.67
C GLU A 42 12.19 13.65 -3.46
N LYS A 43 13.51 13.58 -3.36
CA LYS A 43 14.17 12.92 -2.23
C LYS A 43 13.94 13.72 -0.96
N LEU A 44 13.41 13.08 0.08
CA LEU A 44 13.03 13.74 1.34
C LEU A 44 14.13 13.59 2.39
N THR A 45 14.40 14.67 3.09
CA THR A 45 15.27 14.72 4.29
C THR A 45 14.47 15.01 5.56
N ASP A 46 13.36 15.74 5.43
CA ASP A 46 12.50 16.11 6.54
C ASP A 46 11.66 14.92 7.02
N LEU A 47 11.85 14.58 8.30
CA LEU A 47 11.09 13.54 8.99
C LEU A 47 9.58 13.81 8.94
N ALA A 48 9.13 15.07 9.04
CA ALA A 48 7.71 15.40 9.02
C ALA A 48 7.05 15.00 7.69
N LEU A 49 7.71 15.27 6.56
CA LEU A 49 7.23 14.88 5.24
C LEU A 49 7.22 13.36 5.05
N ILE A 50 8.24 12.67 5.56
CA ILE A 50 8.32 11.20 5.51
C ILE A 50 7.19 10.57 6.35
N LEU A 51 6.92 11.10 7.54
CA LEU A 51 5.84 10.64 8.41
C LEU A 51 4.46 10.88 7.80
N GLN A 52 4.23 12.03 7.15
CA GLN A 52 2.99 12.30 6.41
C GLN A 52 2.77 11.27 5.30
N ALA A 53 3.83 10.98 4.53
CA ALA A 53 3.76 10.01 3.45
C ALA A 53 3.49 8.59 3.96
N ALA A 54 4.21 8.15 5.00
CA ALA A 54 4.01 6.87 5.64
C ALA A 54 2.60 6.74 6.22
N THR A 55 2.06 7.82 6.81
CA THR A 55 0.68 7.87 7.30
C THR A 55 -0.32 7.64 6.17
N LEU A 56 -0.18 8.32 5.03
CA LEU A 56 -1.07 8.08 3.89
C LEU A 56 -0.98 6.63 3.42
N TYR A 57 0.23 6.06 3.35
CA TYR A 57 0.40 4.68 2.88
C TYR A 57 -0.25 3.67 3.83
N ALA A 58 -0.10 3.88 5.14
CA ALA A 58 -0.77 3.11 6.17
C ALA A 58 -2.30 3.23 6.08
N SER A 59 -2.85 4.45 5.96
CA SER A 59 -4.29 4.67 5.77
C SER A 59 -4.83 3.92 4.56
N ARG A 60 -4.13 4.02 3.42
CA ARG A 60 -4.52 3.31 2.19
C ARG A 60 -4.41 1.81 2.29
N ALA A 61 -3.42 1.30 3.04
CA ALA A 61 -3.29 -0.13 3.28
C ALA A 61 -4.44 -0.63 4.16
N ALA A 62 -4.80 0.13 5.20
CA ALA A 62 -5.92 -0.17 6.08
C ALA A 62 -7.27 -0.13 5.36
N GLU A 63 -7.51 0.84 4.45
CA GLU A 63 -8.69 0.86 3.57
C GLU A 63 -8.82 -0.45 2.77
N LYS A 64 -7.71 -0.92 2.17
CA LYS A 64 -7.69 -2.17 1.39
C LYS A 64 -7.92 -3.39 2.28
N LEU A 65 -7.34 -3.41 3.48
CA LEU A 65 -7.52 -4.47 4.47
C LEU A 65 -8.99 -4.60 4.86
N ARG A 66 -9.67 -3.48 5.10
CA ARG A 66 -11.11 -3.43 5.42
C ARG A 66 -11.99 -3.85 4.26
N ALA A 67 -11.64 -3.46 3.03
CA ALA A 67 -12.33 -3.94 1.83
C ALA A 67 -12.25 -5.47 1.69
N GLN A 68 -11.15 -6.09 2.14
CA GLN A 68 -10.96 -7.54 2.22
C GLN A 68 -11.55 -8.17 3.50
N LYS A 69 -12.27 -7.41 4.35
CA LYS A 69 -12.83 -7.87 5.63
C LYS A 69 -11.81 -8.62 6.49
N SER A 70 -10.59 -8.11 6.56
CA SER A 70 -9.48 -8.77 7.25
C SER A 70 -8.89 -7.89 8.37
N LEU A 71 -8.08 -8.49 9.25
CA LEU A 71 -7.34 -7.84 10.33
C LEU A 71 -5.83 -8.10 10.15
N VAL A 72 -4.99 -7.18 10.62
CA VAL A 72 -3.53 -7.32 10.55
C VAL A 72 -2.93 -7.61 11.93
N LYS A 73 -2.00 -8.58 11.99
CA LYS A 73 -1.18 -8.88 13.18
C LYS A 73 0.19 -8.21 13.16
N SER A 74 0.77 -8.03 11.97
CA SER A 74 2.12 -7.52 11.83
C SER A 74 2.23 -6.50 10.71
N ILE A 75 3.00 -5.43 10.93
CA ILE A 75 3.21 -4.35 9.97
C ILE A 75 4.70 -4.33 9.60
N HIS A 76 4.99 -4.53 8.33
CA HIS A 76 6.32 -4.39 7.76
C HIS A 76 6.51 -2.97 7.22
N LEU A 77 7.54 -2.30 7.69
CA LEU A 77 7.88 -0.92 7.34
C LEU A 77 9.29 -0.89 6.77
N PHE A 78 9.47 -0.13 5.70
CA PHE A 78 10.79 0.05 5.12
C PHE A 78 10.98 1.44 4.54
N LEU A 79 12.23 1.89 4.56
CA LEU A 79 12.66 3.22 4.16
C LEU A 79 14.08 3.13 3.60
N HIS A 80 14.31 3.70 2.41
CA HIS A 80 15.63 3.67 1.78
C HIS A 80 15.94 4.92 0.94
N THR A 81 17.24 5.19 0.80
CA THR A 81 17.82 6.15 -0.15
C THR A 81 17.98 5.49 -1.53
N SER A 82 18.50 6.21 -2.52
CA SER A 82 18.68 5.65 -3.86
C SER A 82 19.79 4.58 -3.87
N PRO A 83 19.55 3.37 -4.42
CA PRO A 83 20.59 2.36 -4.63
C PRO A 83 21.69 2.79 -5.61
N HIS A 84 21.42 3.81 -6.42
CA HIS A 84 22.33 4.32 -7.44
C HIS A 84 23.21 5.49 -6.94
N GLU A 85 23.13 5.84 -5.66
CA GLU A 85 24.00 6.86 -5.06
C GLU A 85 25.01 6.24 -4.09
N PRO A 86 26.20 6.85 -3.96
CA PRO A 86 27.13 6.48 -2.90
C PRO A 86 26.47 6.66 -1.54
N ASN A 87 26.80 5.80 -0.57
CA ASN A 87 26.19 5.74 0.76
C ASN A 87 24.70 5.31 0.74
N TYR A 88 24.41 4.21 0.04
CA TYR A 88 23.10 3.57 0.10
C TYR A 88 22.72 3.22 1.54
N TYR A 89 21.56 3.71 1.97
CA TYR A 89 20.99 3.45 3.28
C TYR A 89 19.61 2.83 3.09
N SER A 90 19.41 1.67 3.68
CA SER A 90 18.15 0.96 3.68
C SER A 90 17.93 0.32 5.04
N ARG A 91 16.73 0.52 5.58
CA ARG A 91 16.29 -0.14 6.81
C ARG A 91 14.85 -0.60 6.65
N SER A 92 14.55 -1.71 7.33
CA SER A 92 13.20 -2.19 7.53
C SER A 92 13.02 -2.65 8.97
N ALA A 93 11.77 -2.67 9.40
CA ALA A 93 11.35 -3.22 10.68
C ALA A 93 9.98 -3.87 10.53
N VAL A 94 9.73 -4.89 11.35
CA VAL A 94 8.41 -5.49 11.53
C VAL A 94 7.96 -5.18 12.94
N VAL A 95 6.74 -4.67 13.07
CA VAL A 95 6.11 -4.38 14.36
C VAL A 95 4.80 -5.13 14.47
N GLN A 96 4.56 -5.76 15.62
CA GLN A 96 3.30 -6.43 15.91
C GLN A 96 2.25 -5.42 16.38
N THR A 97 1.01 -5.63 15.96
CA THR A 97 -0.13 -4.90 16.51
C THR A 97 -0.46 -5.44 17.91
N PRO A 98 -0.99 -4.60 18.82
CA PRO A 98 -1.35 -5.05 20.17
C PRO A 98 -2.41 -6.16 20.16
N TYR A 99 -3.23 -6.18 19.11
CA TYR A 99 -4.21 -7.21 18.79
C TYR A 99 -4.50 -7.15 17.28
N PRO A 100 -5.03 -8.21 16.66
CA PRO A 100 -5.43 -8.17 15.25
C PRO A 100 -6.41 -7.02 15.00
N THR A 101 -6.04 -6.06 14.15
CA THR A 101 -6.80 -4.82 13.98
C THR A 101 -6.84 -4.36 12.53
N ASP A 102 -7.88 -3.61 12.17
CA ASP A 102 -7.95 -2.81 10.94
C ASP A 102 -8.18 -1.32 11.22
N ASP A 103 -8.01 -0.90 12.48
CA ASP A 103 -8.16 0.49 12.90
C ASP A 103 -6.98 1.31 12.38
N THR A 104 -7.29 2.22 11.45
CA THR A 104 -6.29 3.11 10.84
C THR A 104 -5.49 3.87 11.89
N ARG A 105 -6.10 4.26 13.01
CA ARG A 105 -5.45 5.05 14.05
C ARG A 105 -4.35 4.26 14.77
N VAL A 106 -4.61 2.99 15.08
CA VAL A 106 -3.64 2.09 15.71
C VAL A 106 -2.49 1.81 14.75
N ILE A 107 -2.81 1.46 13.50
CA ILE A 107 -1.83 1.17 12.45
C ILE A 107 -0.92 2.39 12.23
N VAL A 108 -1.52 3.58 12.05
CA VAL A 108 -0.77 4.83 11.82
C VAL A 108 0.11 5.20 13.00
N ARG A 109 -0.34 5.01 14.24
CA ARG A 109 0.48 5.28 15.43
C ARG A 109 1.78 4.47 15.39
N LEU A 110 1.66 3.15 15.21
CA LEU A 110 2.81 2.24 15.13
C LEU A 110 3.72 2.58 13.94
N VAL A 111 3.14 2.88 12.77
CA VAL A 111 3.90 3.28 11.58
C VAL A 111 4.74 4.53 11.86
N ARG A 112 4.17 5.55 12.49
CA ARG A 112 4.87 6.80 12.78
C ARG A 112 6.00 6.60 13.78
N GLU A 113 5.74 5.85 14.85
CA GLU A 113 6.75 5.50 15.85
C GLU A 113 7.94 4.80 15.20
N VAL A 114 7.69 3.73 14.44
CA VAL A 114 8.77 2.96 13.82
C VAL A 114 9.51 3.76 12.76
N ILE A 115 8.82 4.50 11.89
CA ILE A 115 9.48 5.32 10.85
C ILE A 115 10.37 6.41 11.47
N ALA A 116 9.96 7.00 12.60
CA ALA A 116 10.81 7.94 13.32
C ALA A 116 12.14 7.32 13.78
N HIS A 117 12.14 6.03 14.15
CA HIS A 117 13.35 5.29 14.53
C HIS A 117 14.17 4.81 13.33
N LEU A 118 13.53 4.49 12.19
CA LEU A 118 14.23 4.06 10.96
C LEU A 118 14.92 5.22 10.23
N CYS A 119 14.39 6.44 10.41
CA CYS A 119 14.90 7.64 9.77
C CYS A 119 16.23 8.06 10.39
N ARG A 120 17.26 8.22 9.55
CA ARG A 120 18.57 8.73 9.95
C ARG A 120 18.72 10.19 9.47
N PRO A 121 19.11 11.13 10.35
CA PRO A 121 19.41 12.50 9.94
C PRO A 121 20.48 12.54 8.83
N GLY A 122 20.31 13.46 7.87
CA GLY A 122 21.24 13.64 6.74
C GLY A 122 21.04 12.68 5.55
N CYS A 123 20.17 11.67 5.67
CA CYS A 123 19.83 10.80 4.54
C CYS A 123 18.76 11.43 3.64
N ARG A 124 18.93 11.29 2.31
CA ARG A 124 17.96 11.72 1.30
C ARG A 124 17.13 10.52 0.84
N PHE A 125 16.00 10.30 1.49
CA PHE A 125 15.15 9.15 1.25
C PHE A 125 14.42 9.24 -0.08
N MET A 126 14.43 8.15 -0.84
CA MET A 126 13.78 8.07 -2.14
C MET A 126 12.40 7.41 -2.04
N LYS A 127 12.23 6.47 -1.10
CA LYS A 127 11.03 5.65 -1.02
C LYS A 127 10.78 5.16 0.40
N ALA A 128 9.51 5.14 0.77
CA ALA A 128 8.99 4.44 1.93
C ALA A 128 7.87 3.48 1.55
N GLY A 129 7.62 2.51 2.41
CA GLY A 129 6.55 1.54 2.21
C GLY A 129 5.97 1.03 3.52
N VAL A 130 4.66 0.76 3.46
CA VAL A 130 3.91 0.11 4.52
C VAL A 130 3.31 -1.18 3.97
N GLY A 131 3.64 -2.30 4.61
CA GLY A 131 3.11 -3.62 4.34
C GLY A 131 2.32 -4.12 5.53
N LEU A 132 1.08 -4.54 5.30
CA LEU A 132 0.29 -5.29 6.27
C LEU A 132 0.54 -6.77 5.97
N ILE A 133 1.12 -7.48 6.93
CA ILE A 133 1.51 -8.88 6.83
C ILE A 133 0.84 -9.68 7.95
N GLU A 134 0.81 -11.01 7.83
CA GLU A 134 0.07 -11.87 8.76
C GLU A 134 -1.40 -11.44 8.89
N ILE A 135 -2.03 -11.28 7.72
CA ILE A 135 -3.43 -10.90 7.60
C ILE A 135 -4.30 -12.12 7.93
N ILE A 136 -5.31 -11.91 8.77
CA ILE A 136 -6.31 -12.93 9.09
C ILE A 136 -7.71 -12.44 8.71
N PRO A 137 -8.63 -13.34 8.28
CA PRO A 137 -10.03 -12.98 8.09
C PRO A 137 -10.64 -12.44 9.39
N ARG A 138 -11.43 -11.37 9.30
CA ARG A 138 -12.12 -10.78 10.47
C ARG A 138 -13.05 -11.77 11.16
N ALA A 139 -13.65 -12.70 10.41
CA ALA A 139 -14.50 -13.77 10.93
C ALA A 139 -13.74 -14.76 11.84
N LEU A 140 -12.44 -14.92 11.64
CA LEU A 140 -11.56 -15.78 12.44
C LEU A 140 -10.88 -15.01 13.59
N GLY A 141 -11.15 -13.71 13.72
CA GLY A 141 -10.68 -12.89 14.83
C GLY A 141 -11.47 -13.20 16.10
N GLN A 142 -11.17 -14.31 16.77
CA GLN A 142 -11.70 -14.60 18.08
C GLN A 142 -11.01 -13.69 19.11
N GLY A 143 -11.81 -13.05 19.97
CA GLY A 143 -11.28 -12.29 21.10
C GLY A 143 -10.53 -13.21 22.04
N ASP A 144 -9.38 -12.74 22.54
CA ASP A 144 -8.68 -13.43 23.61
C ASP A 144 -9.37 -13.09 24.95
N LEU A 145 -9.43 -14.05 25.87
CA LEU A 145 -10.02 -13.87 27.20
C LEU A 145 -9.26 -12.79 28.00
N PHE A 146 -7.96 -12.66 27.76
CA PHE A 146 -7.06 -11.76 28.47
C PHE A 146 -6.71 -10.49 27.71
N THR A 147 -6.97 -10.44 26.41
CA THR A 147 -6.67 -9.29 25.56
C THR A 147 -7.95 -8.79 24.89
N PRO A 148 -8.53 -7.66 25.34
CA PRO A 148 -9.66 -7.07 24.64
C PRO A 148 -9.19 -6.68 23.23
N GLY A 149 -9.73 -7.37 22.22
CA GLY A 149 -9.43 -7.10 20.82
C GLY A 149 -9.98 -5.74 20.38
N GLN A 150 -10.07 -5.53 19.07
CA GLN A 150 -10.60 -4.28 18.54
C GLN A 150 -12.05 -4.05 19.00
N SER A 151 -12.29 -2.93 19.70
CA SER A 151 -13.64 -2.59 20.17
C SER A 151 -14.64 -2.40 19.03
N LEU A 152 -15.92 -2.71 19.30
CA LEU A 152 -17.02 -2.48 18.36
C LEU A 152 -17.09 -1.01 17.92
N ARG A 153 -16.89 -0.08 18.86
CA ARG A 153 -16.87 1.36 18.58
C ARG A 153 -15.76 1.75 17.61
N ALA A 154 -14.57 1.16 17.74
CA ALA A 154 -13.47 1.37 16.79
C ALA A 154 -13.86 0.87 15.39
N GLY A 155 -14.46 -0.33 15.29
CA GLY A 155 -15.00 -0.85 14.03
C GLY A 155 -16.04 0.06 13.38
N GLN A 156 -17.02 0.54 14.14
CA GLN A 156 -18.04 1.48 13.67
C GLN A 156 -17.43 2.80 13.18
N THR A 157 -16.41 3.30 13.89
CA THR A 157 -15.69 4.53 13.49
C THR A 157 -15.02 4.34 12.12
N MET A 158 -14.32 3.22 11.91
CA MET A 158 -13.66 2.93 10.63
C MET A 158 -14.68 2.79 9.50
N GLN A 159 -15.80 2.10 9.74
CA GLN A 159 -16.87 1.98 8.77
C GLN A 159 -17.54 3.31 8.41
N ALA A 160 -17.69 4.21 9.37
CA ALA A 160 -18.23 5.55 9.12
C ALA A 160 -17.27 6.35 8.24
N MET A 161 -15.97 6.32 8.56
CA MET A 161 -14.93 6.98 7.78
C MET A 161 -14.88 6.45 6.33
N ASP A 162 -14.90 5.14 6.13
CA ASP A 162 -14.90 4.51 4.80
C ASP A 162 -16.18 4.86 4.01
N ARG A 163 -17.35 4.87 4.67
CA ARG A 163 -18.62 5.25 4.03
C ARG A 163 -18.61 6.69 3.53
N ILE A 164 -18.10 7.62 4.33
CA ILE A 164 -17.99 9.03 3.94
C ILE A 164 -17.03 9.18 2.76
N ASN A 165 -15.86 8.55 2.82
CA ASN A 165 -14.91 8.55 1.71
C ASN A 165 -15.44 7.88 0.43
N LYS A 166 -16.29 6.85 0.56
CA LYS A 166 -16.95 6.24 -0.60
C LYS A 166 -17.98 7.16 -1.22
N LYS A 167 -18.73 7.91 -0.40
CA LYS A 167 -19.81 8.81 -0.86
C LYS A 167 -19.31 10.13 -1.43
N PHE A 168 -18.32 10.76 -0.79
CA PHE A 168 -17.87 12.11 -1.12
C PHE A 168 -16.52 12.16 -1.86
N GLY A 169 -15.94 10.99 -2.13
CA GLY A 169 -14.68 10.87 -2.84
C GLY A 169 -13.52 10.49 -1.92
N ARG A 170 -12.51 9.88 -2.55
CA ARG A 170 -11.37 9.38 -1.81
C ARG A 170 -10.58 10.52 -1.18
N GLY A 171 -10.38 10.45 0.13
CA GLY A 171 -9.60 11.43 0.88
C GLY A 171 -10.42 12.64 1.34
N THR A 172 -11.75 12.56 1.34
CA THR A 172 -12.61 13.54 2.03
C THR A 172 -12.33 13.55 3.54
N LEU A 173 -12.26 12.37 4.15
CA LEU A 173 -11.80 12.15 5.51
C LEU A 173 -10.44 11.46 5.48
N PHE A 174 -9.51 12.03 6.24
CA PHE A 174 -8.16 11.51 6.41
C PHE A 174 -7.68 11.84 7.83
N LEU A 175 -6.67 11.13 8.30
CA LEU A 175 -6.06 11.47 9.57
C LEU A 175 -5.21 12.74 9.42
N GLY A 176 -5.31 13.68 10.36
CA GLY A 176 -4.53 14.93 10.31
C GLY A 176 -3.01 14.73 10.18
N ALA A 177 -2.50 13.59 10.66
CA ALA A 177 -1.11 13.19 10.51
C ALA A 177 -0.69 12.94 9.04
N GLU A 178 -1.62 12.78 8.09
CA GLU A 178 -1.31 12.70 6.66
C GLU A 178 -0.88 14.04 6.05
N GLY A 179 -1.17 15.16 6.72
CA GLY A 179 -0.97 16.50 6.20
C GLY A 179 -1.97 16.87 5.09
N ILE A 180 -2.31 18.16 5.04
CA ILE A 180 -3.22 18.71 4.02
C ILE A 180 -2.47 18.91 2.71
N GLN A 181 -1.30 19.56 2.77
CA GLN A 181 -0.44 19.78 1.60
C GLN A 181 0.57 18.65 1.45
N LYS A 182 0.35 17.78 0.47
CA LYS A 182 1.18 16.59 0.23
C LYS A 182 2.38 16.92 -0.69
N LYS A 183 3.32 17.73 -0.20
CA LYS A 183 4.52 18.17 -0.97
C LYS A 183 5.39 17.01 -1.49
N TRP A 184 5.35 15.87 -0.83
CA TRP A 184 6.06 14.64 -1.18
C TRP A 184 5.34 13.78 -2.23
N LYS A 185 4.16 14.19 -2.72
CA LYS A 185 3.37 13.42 -3.69
C LYS A 185 4.21 13.13 -4.94
N MET A 186 4.18 11.87 -5.37
CA MET A 186 4.89 11.40 -6.56
C MET A 186 4.51 12.24 -7.79
N ARG A 187 5.51 12.72 -8.55
CA ARG A 187 5.30 13.34 -9.87
C ARG A 187 4.93 12.27 -10.89
N GLN A 188 3.82 12.48 -11.59
CA GLN A 188 3.29 11.57 -12.62
C GLN A 188 3.43 12.18 -14.03
N ALA A 189 4.50 12.94 -14.30
CA ALA A 189 4.65 13.70 -15.54
C ALA A 189 4.82 12.84 -16.81
N PHE A 190 5.13 11.54 -16.67
CA PHE A 190 5.36 10.60 -17.78
C PHE A 190 4.36 9.45 -17.80
N THR A 191 3.14 9.63 -17.27
CA THR A 191 2.10 8.60 -17.40
C THR A 191 1.61 8.54 -18.84
N SER A 192 1.53 7.33 -19.41
CA SER A 192 0.91 7.13 -20.72
C SER A 192 -0.56 7.59 -20.68
N PRO A 193 -1.14 8.02 -21.82
CA PRO A 193 -2.53 8.50 -21.93
C PRO A 193 -3.66 7.51 -21.58
N ALA A 194 -3.38 6.43 -20.86
CA ALA A 194 -4.36 5.43 -20.41
C ALA A 194 -5.10 4.73 -21.56
N TYR A 195 -4.41 4.47 -22.68
CA TYR A 195 -4.96 3.87 -23.91
C TYR A 195 -5.76 2.58 -23.71
N THR A 196 -5.45 1.78 -22.69
CA THR A 196 -6.11 0.49 -22.41
C THR A 196 -7.17 0.55 -21.31
N THR A 197 -7.33 1.69 -20.64
CA THR A 197 -8.21 1.82 -19.46
C THR A 197 -9.25 2.93 -19.62
N ARG A 198 -9.10 3.82 -20.59
CA ARG A 198 -10.08 4.86 -20.95
C ARG A 198 -10.54 4.65 -22.40
N TRP A 199 -11.68 3.98 -22.56
CA TRP A 199 -12.28 3.66 -23.87
C TRP A 199 -13.02 4.85 -24.51
N GLY A 200 -13.12 5.99 -23.81
CA GLY A 200 -13.80 7.21 -24.27
C GLY A 200 -12.85 8.27 -24.83
N GLY A 201 -11.99 7.88 -25.77
CA GLY A 201 -11.20 8.79 -26.59
C GLY A 201 -11.70 8.71 -28.03
N GLY A 202 -12.75 9.46 -28.34
CA GLY A 202 -13.19 9.61 -29.72
C GLY A 202 -12.05 10.18 -30.55
N PHE A 203 -11.74 9.50 -31.65
CA PHE A 203 -11.09 10.10 -32.80
C PHE A 203 -11.90 11.33 -33.18
N THR A 204 -11.43 12.52 -32.81
CA THR A 204 -11.89 13.77 -33.42
C THR A 204 -10.88 14.06 -34.51
N GLU A 205 -11.21 13.59 -35.72
CA GLU A 205 -10.69 14.19 -36.94
C GLU A 205 -11.24 15.62 -37.05
N GLY A 206 -10.37 16.56 -37.42
CA GLY A 206 -10.74 17.79 -38.12
C GLY A 206 -11.21 18.96 -37.26
N GLY A 207 -10.45 20.06 -37.30
CA GLY A 207 -10.95 21.38 -36.93
C GLY A 207 -9.87 22.35 -36.53
N ASP A 208 -9.22 22.97 -37.53
CA ASP A 208 -8.60 24.28 -37.39
C ASP A 208 -9.55 25.24 -36.67
N LEU A 209 -9.03 26.09 -35.78
CA LEU A 209 -9.01 27.54 -35.99
C LEU A 209 -8.38 28.29 -34.81
N ILE A 210 -7.60 29.28 -35.24
CA ILE A 210 -6.90 30.33 -34.51
C ILE A 210 -7.89 31.22 -33.75
N ASN A 211 -7.58 31.52 -32.48
CA ASN A 211 -7.50 32.88 -31.91
C ASN A 211 -6.84 32.83 -30.53
#